data_AF-A0A2E1X2J3-F1
#
_entry.id   AF-A0A2E1X2J3-F1
#
_cell.length_a   1.000
_cell.length_b   1.000
_cell.length_c   1.000
_cell.angle_alpha   90.00
_cell.angle_beta   90.00
_cell.angle_gamma   90.00
#
_symmetry.space_group_name_H-M   'P 1'
#
loop_
_entity.id
_entity.type
_entity.pdbx_description
1 polymer ?
#
loop_
_entity_poly.entity_id
_entity_poly.type
_entity_poly.pdbx_seq_one_letter_code
_entity_poly.pdbx_strand_id
1 'polypeptide(L)' 'MKILLALLLLAVALYSVIGFLHAAEPGDPSDQMFWRVVYAVLGLGSLLGMLKLLLGKRGSDGDR' A
#
# COMPACT_ATOMS: atom_id res chain seq x y z
N MET A 1 10.09 -3.58 15.88
CA MET A 1 8.93 -4.15 15.15
C MET A 1 8.22 -3.13 14.24
N LYS A 2 7.76 -1.96 14.73
CA LYS A 2 6.96 -0.99 13.95
C LYS A 2 7.63 -0.47 12.66
N ILE A 3 8.93 -0.17 12.71
CA ILE A 3 9.70 0.32 11.56
C ILE A 3 9.82 -0.75 10.47
N LEU A 4 10.03 -2.00 10.87
CA LEU A 4 10.14 -3.15 9.97
C LEU A 4 8.80 -3.42 9.26
N LEU A 5 7.69 -3.28 9.99
CA LEU A 5 6.33 -3.35 9.45
C LEU A 5 6.02 -2.18 8.48
N ALA A 6 6.42 -0.96 8.82
CA ALA A 6 6.27 0.20 7.94
C ALA A 6 7.09 0.05 6.65
N LEU A 7 8.31 -0.50 6.74
CA LEU A 7 9.16 -0.78 5.59
C LEU A 7 8.54 -1.84 4.67
N LEU A 8 7.92 -2.87 5.25
CA LEU A 8 7.21 -3.92 4.52
C LEU A 8 5.98 -3.37 3.80
N LEU A 9 5.19 -2.53 4.48
CA LEU A 9 4.04 -1.82 3.87
C LEU A 9 4.49 -0.89 2.74
N LEU A 10 5.61 -0.19 2.91
CA LEU A 10 6.21 0.65 1.86
C LEU A 10 6.64 -0.19 0.64
N ALA A 11 7.28 -1.34 0.87
CA ALA A 11 7.68 -2.26 -0.21
C ALA A 11 6.47 -2.80 -0.99
N VAL A 12 5.38 -3.16 -0.29
CA VAL A 12 4.11 -3.60 -0.92
C VAL A 12 3.45 -2.47 -1.70
N ALA A 13 3.51 -1.23 -1.19
CA ALA A 13 3.01 -0.06 -1.89
C ALA A 13 3.79 0.20 -3.19
N LEU A 14 5.13 0.15 -3.13
CA LEU A 14 5.99 0.30 -4.32
C LEU A 14 5.75 -0.81 -5.34
N TYR A 15 5.63 -2.07 -4.89
CA TYR A 15 5.29 -3.19 -5.76
C TYR A 15 3.93 -3.01 -6.45
N SER A 16 2.92 -2.50 -5.73
CA SER A 16 1.61 -2.19 -6.32
C SER A 16 1.68 -1.08 -7.37
N VAL A 17 2.50 -0.05 -7.18
CA VAL A 17 2.68 1.03 -8.18
C VAL A 17 3.32 0.49 -9.45
N ILE A 18 4.34 -0.37 -9.32
CA ILE A 18 4.99 -1.02 -10.47
C ILE A 18 4.02 -1.94 -11.20
N GLY A 19 3.24 -2.76 -10.46
CA GLY A 19 2.20 -3.62 -11.03
C GLY A 19 1.09 -2.84 -11.73
N PHE A 20 0.69 -1.68 -11.19
CA PHE A 20 -0.26 -0.77 -11.83
C PHE A 20 0.27 -0.16 -13.13
N LEU A 21 1.56 0.19 -13.17
CA LEU A 21 2.22 0.66 -14.39
C LEU A 21 2.30 -0.44 -15.45
N HIS A 22 2.61 -1.67 -15.06
CA HIS A 22 2.63 -2.83 -15.96
C HIS A 22 1.23 -3.16 -16.50
N ALA A 23 0.21 -3.06 -15.64
CA ALA A 23 -1.18 -3.20 -16.03
C ALA A 23 -1.67 -2.05 -16.94
N ALA A 24 -0.84 -1.05 -17.26
CA ALA A 24 -1.17 -0.05 -18.29
C ALA A 24 -0.72 -0.47 -19.70
N GLU A 25 -0.03 -1.60 -19.85
CA GLU A 25 0.32 -2.14 -21.17
C GLU A 25 -0.93 -2.57 -21.95
N PRO A 26 -1.00 -2.30 -23.27
CA PRO A 26 -2.18 -2.56 -24.08
C PRO A 26 -2.49 -4.06 -24.14
N GLY A 27 -3.63 -4.43 -23.56
CA GLY A 27 -4.16 -5.80 -23.49
C GLY A 27 -5.68 -5.78 -23.32
N ASP A 28 -6.26 -6.91 -22.92
CA ASP A 28 -7.72 -7.03 -22.74
C ASP A 28 -8.24 -6.04 -21.68
N PRO A 29 -9.19 -5.13 -22.02
CA PRO A 29 -9.58 -4.03 -21.15
C PRO A 29 -10.26 -4.47 -19.85
N SER A 30 -10.89 -5.65 -19.83
CA SER A 30 -11.48 -6.25 -18.62
C SER A 30 -10.43 -6.66 -17.59
N ASP A 31 -9.39 -7.37 -18.04
CA ASP A 31 -8.29 -7.78 -17.18
C ASP A 31 -7.48 -6.57 -16.71
N GLN A 32 -7.32 -5.58 -17.60
CA GLN A 32 -6.62 -4.34 -17.30
C GLN A 32 -7.30 -3.56 -16.16
N MET A 33 -8.63 -3.41 -16.19
CA MET A 33 -9.36 -2.74 -15.10
C MET A 33 -9.30 -3.54 -13.80
N PHE A 34 -9.44 -4.87 -13.85
CA PHE A 34 -9.39 -5.71 -12.66
C PHE A 34 -8.04 -5.58 -11.94
N TRP A 35 -6.94 -5.74 -12.67
CA TRP A 35 -5.59 -5.62 -12.11
C TRP A 35 -5.30 -4.22 -11.59
N ARG A 36 -5.75 -3.17 -12.29
CA ARG A 36 -5.61 -1.78 -11.83
C ARG A 36 -6.33 -1.53 -10.50
N VAL A 37 -7.55 -2.06 -10.34
CA VAL A 37 -8.30 -1.97 -9.08
C VAL A 37 -7.60 -2.73 -7.95
N VAL A 38 -7.13 -3.96 -8.22
CA VAL A 38 -6.42 -4.77 -7.24
C VAL A 38 -5.14 -4.07 -6.75
N TYR A 39 -4.32 -3.57 -7.66
CA TYR A 39 -3.10 -2.83 -7.32
C TYR A 39 -3.41 -1.50 -6.61
N ALA A 40 -4.48 -0.79 -7.01
CA ALA A 40 -4.89 0.44 -6.35
C ALA A 40 -5.33 0.19 -4.89
N VAL A 41 -6.14 -0.85 -4.65
CA VAL A 41 -6.62 -1.20 -3.30
C VAL A 41 -5.45 -1.67 -2.42
N LEU A 42 -4.54 -2.50 -2.94
CA LEU A 42 -3.35 -2.95 -2.21
C LEU A 42 -2.39 -1.80 -1.88
N GLY A 43 -2.14 -0.90 -2.85
CA GLY A 43 -1.29 0.27 -2.66
C GLY A 43 -1.86 1.24 -1.62
N LEU A 44 -3.14 1.60 -1.75
CA LEU A 44 -3.83 2.49 -0.81
C LEU A 44 -3.98 1.86 0.57
N GLY A 45 -4.29 0.56 0.64
CA GLY A 45 -4.38 -0.20 1.90
C GLY A 45 -3.05 -0.22 2.64
N SER A 46 -1.94 -0.45 1.95
CA SER A 46 -0.60 -0.39 2.54
C SER A 46 -0.22 1.01 3.01
N LEU A 47 -0.56 2.05 2.24
CA LEU A 47 -0.35 3.46 2.62
C LEU A 47 -1.15 3.84 3.87
N LEU A 48 -2.42 3.46 3.93
CA LEU A 48 -3.28 3.68 5.11
C LEU A 48 -2.79 2.90 6.33
N GLY A 49 -2.35 1.66 6.13
CA GLY A 49 -1.74 0.84 7.18
C GLY A 49 -0.46 1.47 7.72
N MET A 50 0.39 1.98 6.84
CA MET A 50 1.61 2.70 7.19
C MET A 50 1.29 4.00 7.95
N LEU A 51 0.32 4.79 7.47
CA LEU A 51 -0.15 5.99 8.16
C LEU A 51 -0.71 5.66 9.55
N LYS A 52 -1.53 4.63 9.69
CA LYS A 52 -2.05 4.15 10.99
C LYS A 52 -0.92 3.74 11.93
N LEU A 53 0.12 3.08 11.42
CA LEU A 53 1.29 2.67 12.22
C LEU A 53 2.14 3.85 12.68
N LEU A 54 2.31 4.86 11.82
CA LEU A 54 3.07 6.08 12.10
C LEU A 54 2.30 7.07 12.99
N LEU A 55 1.04 7.35 12.67
CA LEU A 55 0.18 8.28 13.41
C LEU A 55 -0.42 7.65 14.68
N GLY A 56 -0.64 6.34 14.70
CA GLY A 56 -1.16 5.62 15.87
C GLY A 56 -0.24 5.64 17.09
N LYS A 57 1.01 6.10 16.95
CA LYS A 57 1.93 6.31 18.08
C LYS A 57 1.82 7.70 18.72
N ARG A 58 1.00 8.64 18.19
CA ARG A 58 0.77 9.94 18.87
C ARG A 58 -0.19 9.89 20.06
N GLY A 59 -0.81 8.73 20.33
CA GLY A 59 -1.70 8.52 21.48
C GLY A 59 -1.17 7.60 22.58
N SER A 60 0.08 7.14 22.50
CA SER A 60 0.68 6.23 23.49
C SER A 60 2.07 6.74 23.91
N ASP A 61 2.10 8.01 24.30
CA ASP A 61 3.22 8.64 25.03
C ASP A 61 2.69 9.25 26.34
N GLY A 62 1.72 8.56 26.94
CA GLY A 62 0.99 9.05 28.10
C GLY A 62 0.31 7.92 28.85
N ASP A 63 1.07 6.90 29.24
CA ASP A 63 0.85 6.38 30.57
C ASP A 63 2.16 5.90 31.16
N ARG A 64 2.35 6.32 32.41
CA ARG A 64 3.53 6.13 33.25
C ARG A 64 3.69 4.68 33.68
#